data_AF-A0A0K8QPN5-F1
#
_entry.id   AF-A0A0K8QPN5-F1
#
_cell.length_a   1.000
_cell.length_b   1.000
_cell.length_c   1.000
_cell.angle_alpha   90.00
_cell.angle_beta   90.00
_cell.angle_gamma   90.00
#
_symmetry.space_group_name_H-M   'P 1'
#
loop_
_entity.id
_entity.type
_entity.pdbx_description
1 polymer ?
#
loop_
_entity_poly.entity_id
_entity_poly.type
_entity_poly.pdbx_seq_one_letter_code
_entity_poly.pdbx_strand_id
1 'polypeptide(L)'
;MDVKKRFSEEQIIGFLREAEAGLAVKDLCRKHGFSEASYYLWRSKFGGMSVSEARRLKELETENARLKKLLAEQVLENEVIKDALRKKW
;
A
#
# COMPACT_ATOMS: atom_id res chain seq x y z
N MET A 1 8.21 14.58 0.60
CA MET A 1 7.43 15.01 1.78
C MET A 1 6.40 13.93 2.03
N ASP A 2 6.57 13.09 3.06
CA ASP A 2 5.57 12.11 3.44
C ASP A 2 4.31 12.85 3.91
N VAL A 3 3.27 12.84 3.09
CA VAL A 3 1.96 13.38 3.47
C VAL A 3 1.47 12.53 4.63
N LYS A 4 1.42 13.12 5.83
CA LYS A 4 0.92 12.45 7.03
C LYS A 4 -0.56 12.08 6.79
N LYS A 5 -0.82 10.80 6.55
CA LYS A 5 -2.19 10.31 6.35
C LYS A 5 -2.99 10.59 7.63
N ARG A 6 -4.17 11.22 7.48
CA ARG A 6 -5.05 11.57 8.61
C ARG A 6 -5.63 10.33 9.32
N PHE A 7 -5.83 9.25 8.58
CA PHE A 7 -6.36 7.99 9.09
C PHE A 7 -5.40 6.85 8.75
N SER A 8 -5.23 5.92 9.68
CA SER A 8 -4.51 4.67 9.45
C SER A 8 -5.33 3.71 8.58
N GLU A 9 -4.68 2.70 8.00
CA GLU A 9 -5.35 1.70 7.16
C GLU A 9 -6.32 0.86 8.00
N GLU A 10 -5.97 0.60 9.26
CA GLU A 10 -6.83 -0.09 10.22
C GLU A 10 -8.09 0.72 10.55
N GLN A 11 -7.96 2.04 10.73
CA GLN A 11 -9.10 2.93 10.95
C GLN A 11 -10.02 2.95 9.73
N ILE A 12 -9.42 3.07 8.53
CA ILE A 12 -10.15 3.05 7.26
C ILE A 12 -10.95 1.75 7.11
N ILE A 13 -10.34 0.59 7.36
CA ILE A 13 -11.03 -0.71 7.29
C ILE A 13 -12.14 -0.79 8.34
N GLY A 14 -11.93 -0.23 9.53
CA GLY A 14 -12.99 -0.10 10.54
C GLY A 14 -14.19 0.68 10.03
N PHE A 15 -13.98 1.81 9.34
CA PHE A 15 -15.05 2.61 8.75
C PHE A 15 -15.81 1.83 7.65
N LEU A 16 -15.09 1.10 6.80
CA LEU A 16 -15.72 0.26 5.77
C LEU A 16 -16.64 -0.80 6.39
N ARG A 17 -16.20 -1.43 7.49
CA ARG A 17 -17.00 -2.41 8.24
C ARG A 17 -18.23 -1.82 8.92
N GLU A 18 -18.15 -0.60 9.45
CA GLU A 18 -19.33 0.09 9.99
C GLU A 18 -20.40 0.28 8.88
N ALA A 19 -19.98 0.61 7.65
CA ALA A 19 -20.90 0.70 6.52
C ALA A 19 -21.43 -0.67 6.07
N GLU A 20 -20.59 -1.71 6.04
CA GLU A 20 -21.00 -3.09 5.74
C GLU A 20 -21.99 -3.64 6.79
N ALA A 21 -21.89 -3.19 8.05
CA ALA A 21 -22.82 -3.50 9.12
C ALA A 21 -24.14 -2.71 9.05
N GLY A 22 -24.32 -1.87 8.03
CA GLY A 22 -25.58 -1.18 7.74
C GLY A 22 -25.62 0.31 8.11
N LEU A 23 -24.52 0.90 8.58
CA LEU A 23 -24.48 2.35 8.82
C LEU A 23 -24.47 3.12 7.49
N ALA A 24 -25.35 4.11 7.34
CA ALA A 24 -25.38 4.94 6.15
C ALA A 24 -24.05 5.69 5.97
N VAL A 25 -23.48 5.64 4.75
CA VAL A 25 -22.17 6.25 4.44
C VAL A 25 -22.15 7.75 4.79
N LYS A 26 -23.26 8.45 4.60
CA LYS A 26 -23.39 9.87 4.95
C LYS A 26 -23.22 10.14 6.45
N ASP A 27 -23.81 9.30 7.28
CA ASP A 27 -23.72 9.43 8.74
C ASP A 27 -22.33 9.03 9.24
N LEU A 28 -21.75 7.98 8.66
CA LEU A 28 -20.37 7.58 8.89
C LEU A 28 -19.38 8.71 8.58
N CYS A 29 -19.54 9.36 7.42
CA CYS A 29 -18.73 10.49 6.98
C CYS A 29 -18.83 11.67 7.97
N ARG A 30 -20.04 12.00 8.43
CA ARG A 30 -20.28 13.06 9.41
C ARG A 30 -19.67 12.73 10.77
N LYS A 31 -19.81 11.47 11.23
CA LYS A 31 -19.32 10.97 12.52
C LYS A 31 -17.79 11.03 12.60
N HIS A 32 -17.11 10.59 11.55
CA HIS A 32 -15.65 10.43 11.56
C HIS A 32 -14.89 11.57 10.85
N GLY A 33 -15.61 12.50 10.20
CA GLY A 33 -15.03 13.72 9.64
C GLY A 33 -14.24 13.50 8.35
N PHE A 34 -14.75 12.68 7.44
CA PHE A 34 -14.24 12.50 6.07
C PHE A 34 -15.36 12.63 5.04
N SER A 35 -15.02 12.82 3.76
CA SER A 35 -16.01 12.95 2.68
C SER A 35 -16.44 11.59 2.13
N GLU A 36 -17.62 11.53 1.53
CA GLU A 36 -18.10 10.32 0.85
C GLU A 36 -17.15 9.90 -0.29
N ALA A 37 -16.51 10.86 -0.96
CA ALA A 37 -15.48 10.59 -1.97
C ALA A 37 -14.30 9.78 -1.38
N SER A 38 -13.82 10.15 -0.18
CA SER A 38 -12.77 9.40 0.52
C SER A 38 -13.24 7.99 0.87
N TYR A 39 -14.49 7.82 1.30
CA TYR A 39 -15.06 6.50 1.57
C TYR A 39 -15.02 5.59 0.35
N TYR A 40 -15.49 6.06 -0.82
CA TYR A 40 -15.50 5.21 -2.02
C TYR A 40 -14.10 4.91 -2.55
N LEU A 41 -13.15 5.85 -2.41
CA LEU A 41 -11.74 5.60 -2.69
C LEU A 41 -11.15 4.51 -1.79
N TRP A 42 -11.50 4.53 -0.50
CA TRP A 42 -11.05 3.49 0.43
C TRP A 42 -11.75 2.16 0.16
N ARG A 43 -13.03 2.18 -0.17
CA ARG A 43 -13.80 0.97 -0.51
C ARG A 43 -13.23 0.28 -1.74
N SER A 44 -12.79 1.01 -2.76
CA SER A 44 -12.15 0.40 -3.94
C SER A 44 -10.79 -0.22 -3.61
N LYS A 45 -10.06 0.34 -2.64
CA LYS A 45 -8.73 -0.13 -2.26
C LYS A 45 -8.73 -1.25 -1.22
N PHE A 46 -9.62 -1.16 -0.23
CA PHE A 46 -9.62 -2.00 0.97
C PHE A 46 -10.95 -2.74 1.21
N GLY A 47 -11.98 -2.52 0.36
CA GLY A 47 -13.26 -3.19 0.50
C GLY A 47 -13.12 -4.72 0.43
N GLY A 48 -13.83 -5.42 1.31
CA GLY A 48 -13.73 -6.89 1.43
C GLY A 48 -12.42 -7.40 2.05
N MET A 49 -11.50 -6.53 2.46
CA MET A 49 -10.22 -6.89 3.06
C MET A 49 -10.29 -6.80 4.60
N SER A 50 -9.76 -7.81 5.29
CA SER A 50 -9.52 -7.74 6.73
C SER A 50 -8.31 -6.89 7.08
N VAL A 51 -8.25 -6.40 8.32
CA VAL A 51 -7.08 -5.68 8.84
C VAL A 51 -5.79 -6.51 8.72
N SER A 52 -5.86 -7.81 8.99
CA SER A 52 -4.74 -8.74 8.84
C SER A 52 -4.26 -8.87 7.40
N GLU A 53 -5.19 -8.90 6.43
CA GLU A 53 -4.85 -8.96 5.01
C GLU A 53 -4.22 -7.65 4.53
N ALA A 54 -4.72 -6.50 4.98
CA ALA A 54 -4.15 -5.21 4.65
C ALA A 54 -2.72 -5.05 5.20
N ARG A 55 -2.49 -5.49 6.45
CA ARG A 55 -1.14 -5.50 7.04
C ARG A 55 -0.18 -6.38 6.25
N ARG A 56 -0.61 -7.60 5.93
CA ARG A 56 0.18 -8.54 5.13
C ARG A 56 0.49 -8.00 3.75
N LEU A 57 -0.48 -7.35 3.09
CA LEU A 57 -0.28 -6.71 1.79
C LEU A 57 0.83 -5.65 1.86
N LYS A 58 0.79 -4.77 2.86
CA LYS A 58 1.80 -3.72 3.05
C LYS A 58 3.20 -4.28 3.31
N GLU A 59 3.30 -5.33 4.12
CA GLU A 59 4.56 -6.04 4.36
C GLU A 59 5.12 -6.64 3.06
N LEU A 60 4.27 -7.28 2.27
CA LEU A 60 4.64 -7.83 0.96
C LEU A 60 5.05 -6.74 -0.04
N GLU A 61 4.35 -5.61 -0.08
CA GLU A 61 4.71 -4.46 -0.93
C GLU A 61 6.09 -3.90 -0.56
N THR A 62 6.36 -3.78 0.74
CA THR A 62 7.65 -3.29 1.27
C THR A 62 8.78 -4.24 0.89
N GLU A 63 8.59 -5.55 1.12
CA GLU A 63 9.61 -6.54 0.79
C GLU A 63 9.81 -6.66 -0.72
N ASN A 64 8.74 -6.59 -1.52
CA ASN A 64 8.85 -6.58 -2.97
C ASN A 64 9.66 -5.39 -3.49
N ALA A 65 9.44 -4.20 -2.93
CA ALA A 65 10.21 -3.00 -3.28
C ALA A 65 11.69 -3.17 -2.92
N ARG A 66 11.99 -3.72 -1.74
CA ARG A 66 13.36 -4.03 -1.30
C ARG A 66 14.03 -5.04 -2.24
N LEU A 67 13.36 -6.14 -2.55
CA LEU A 67 13.88 -7.20 -3.42
C LEU A 67 14.15 -6.67 -4.84
N LYS A 68 13.25 -5.86 -5.39
CA LYS A 68 13.46 -5.21 -6.70
C LYS A 68 14.69 -4.30 -6.70
N LYS A 69 14.92 -3.54 -5.62
CA LYS A 69 16.11 -2.69 -5.48
C LYS A 69 17.38 -3.52 -5.46
N LEU A 70 17.44 -4.55 -4.61
CA LEU A 70 18.60 -5.45 -4.51
C LEU A 70 18.89 -6.14 -5.85
N LEU A 71 17.85 -6.58 -6.55
CA LEU A 71 17.99 -7.19 -7.86
C LEU A 71 18.57 -6.21 -8.88
N ALA A 72 18.09 -4.97 -8.93
CA ALA A 72 18.59 -3.95 -9.83
C ALA A 72 20.08 -3.63 -9.57
N GLU A 73 20.46 -3.49 -8.29
CA GLU A 73 21.86 -3.30 -7.87
C GLU A 73 22.73 -4.47 -8.33
N GLN A 74 22.29 -5.72 -8.07
CA GLN A 74 23.02 -6.92 -8.44
C GLN A 74 23.15 -7.09 -9.97
N VAL A 75 22.12 -6.74 -10.73
CA VAL A 75 22.16 -6.78 -12.21
C VAL A 75 23.19 -5.78 -12.72
N LEU A 76 23.18 -4.55 -12.20
CA LEU A 76 24.14 -3.51 -12.59
C LEU A 76 25.59 -3.93 -12.28
N GLU A 77 25.85 -4.45 -11.08
CA GLU A 77 27.19 -4.95 -10.72
C GLU A 77 27.66 -6.08 -11.65
N ASN A 78 26.77 -7.01 -11.98
CA ASN A 78 27.08 -8.09 -12.92
C ASN A 78 27.39 -7.58 -14.33
N GLU A 79 26.67 -6.57 -14.82
CA GLU A 79 26.95 -5.94 -16.12
C GLU A 79 28.33 -5.32 -16.14
N VAL A 80 28.69 -4.55 -15.10
CA VAL A 80 30.02 -3.93 -14.97
C VAL A 80 31.13 -4.99 -14.96
N ILE A 81 30.96 -6.09 -14.23
CA ILE A 81 31.93 -7.19 -14.18
C ILE A 81 32.08 -7.84 -15.57
N LYS A 82 30.97 -8.13 -16.25
CA LYS A 82 30.99 -8.74 -17.59
C LYS A 82 31.68 -7.84 -18.61
N ASP A 83 31.43 -6.53 -18.57
CA ASP A 83 32.06 -5.57 -19.46
C ASP A 83 33.56 -5.45 -19.20
N ALA A 84 33.98 -5.46 -17.94
CA ALA A 84 35.41 -5.45 -17.58
C ALA A 84 36.13 -6.72 -18.07
N LEU A 85 35.46 -7.89 -18.01
CA LEU A 85 36.01 -9.14 -18.54
C LEU A 85 36.08 -9.16 -20.07
N ARG A 86 35.09 -8.59 -20.76
CA ARG A 86 35.09 -8.47 -22.23
C ARG A 86 36.23 -7.59 -22.75
N LYS A 87 36.61 -6.53 -22.02
CA LYS A 87 37.69 -5.61 -22.40
C LYS A 87 39.11 -6.16 -22.14
N LYS A 88 39.24 -7.30 -21.45
CA LYS A 88 40.55 -7.93 -21.17
C LYS A 88 41.04 -8.85 -22.28
N TRP A 89 40.23 -9.06 -23.32
CA TRP A 89 40.50 -9.88 -24.50
C TRP A 89 40.15 -9.09 -25.76
#